data_AF-A0A1G9TB38-F1
#
_entry.id   AF-A0A1G9TB38-F1
#
_cell.length_a   1.000
_cell.length_b   1.000
_cell.length_c   1.000
_cell.angle_alpha   90.00
_cell.angle_beta   90.00
_cell.angle_gamma   90.00
#
_symmetry.space_group_name_H-M   'P 1'
#
loop_
_entity.id
_entity.type
_entity.pdbx_description
1 polymer ?
#
loop_
_entity_poly.entity_id
_entity_poly.type
_entity_poly.pdbx_seq_one_letter_code
_entity_poly.pdbx_strand_id
1 'polypeptide(L)' 'MPTCGHCGQETPLEDVVRHEHETGVVVHCPDCNCVLGRYRDPSLRSR' A
#
# COMPACT_ATOMS: atom_id res chain seq x y z
N MET A 1 5.81 -4.62 11.05
CA MET A 1 6.54 -4.37 9.79
C MET A 1 5.98 -5.35 8.77
N PRO A 2 5.24 -4.90 7.73
CA PRO A 2 4.81 -5.81 6.67
C PRO A 2 6.03 -6.40 5.96
N THR A 3 6.08 -7.72 5.84
CA THR A 3 7.05 -8.40 4.98
C THR A 3 6.50 -8.43 3.56
N CYS A 4 7.30 -7.98 2.60
CA CYS A 4 6.93 -8.10 1.20
C CYS A 4 7.01 -9.56 0.75
N GLY A 5 5.90 -10.12 0.25
CA GLY A 5 5.88 -11.49 -0.27
C GLY A 5 6.70 -11.71 -1.54
N HIS A 6 7.18 -10.65 -2.20
CA HIS A 6 7.98 -10.75 -3.43
C HIS A 6 9.49 -10.67 -3.16
N CYS A 7 9.97 -9.64 -2.45
CA CYS A 7 11.40 -9.50 -2.13
C CYS A 7 11.79 -10.09 -0.76
N GLY A 8 10.82 -10.48 0.07
CA GLY A 8 11.05 -11.04 1.41
C GLY A 8 11.56 -10.03 2.45
N GLN A 9 11.68 -8.75 2.07
CA GLN A 9 12.15 -7.70 2.98
C GLN A 9 11.05 -7.26 3.94
N GLU A 10 11.45 -6.91 5.15
CA GLU A 10 10.58 -6.28 6.13
C GLU A 10 10.58 -4.76 5.90
N THR A 11 9.42 -4.20 5.58
CA THR A 11 9.30 -2.77 5.35
C THR A 11 8.68 -2.10 6.59
N PRO A 12 9.30 -1.04 7.14
CA PRO A 12 8.67 -0.20 8.16
C PRO A 12 7.38 0.43 7.62
N LEU A 13 6.35 0.58 8.46
CA LEU A 13 5.08 1.18 8.03
C LEU A 13 5.22 2.66 7.62
N GLU A 14 6.28 3.32 8.04
CA GLU A 14 6.62 4.69 7.67
C GLU A 14 7.30 4.79 6.28
N ASP A 15 7.97 3.71 5.86
CA ASP A 15 8.71 3.64 4.59
C ASP A 15 7.88 3.05 3.43
N VAL A 16 6.66 2.59 3.70
CA VAL A 16 5.78 2.07 2.64
C VAL A 16 5.38 3.18 1.69
N VAL A 17 5.42 2.88 0.39
CA VAL A 17 5.00 3.83 -0.64
C VAL A 17 3.48 3.76 -0.75
N ARG A 18 2.80 4.89 -0.53
CA ARG A 18 1.35 5.01 -0.61
C ARG A 18 0.98 5.79 -1.86
N HIS A 19 0.23 5.17 -2.75
CA HIS A 19 -0.32 5.81 -3.93
C HIS A 19 -1.81 6.08 -3.70
N GLU A 20 -2.18 7.35 -3.58
CA GLU A 20 -3.56 7.79 -3.42
C GLU A 20 -4.23 7.90 -4.79
N HIS A 21 -5.42 7.32 -4.92
CA HIS A 21 -6.27 7.37 -6.09
C HIS A 21 -7.66 7.85 -5.70
N GLU A 22 -8.43 8.30 -6.70
CA GLU A 22 -9.84 8.72 -6.53
C GLU A 22 -10.75 7.63 -5.94
N THR A 23 -10.29 6.38 -5.86
CA THR A 23 -11.04 5.21 -5.36
C THR A 23 -10.49 4.62 -4.07
N GLY A 24 -9.34 5.10 -3.58
CA GLY A 24 -8.64 4.53 -2.43
C GLY A 24 -7.12 4.68 -2.50
N VAL A 25 -6.43 3.96 -1.62
CA VAL A 25 -4.97 3.99 -1.47
C VAL A 25 -4.39 2.62 -1.78
N VAL A 26 -3.40 2.58 -2.66
CA VAL A 26 -2.60 1.38 -2.95
C VAL A 26 -1.26 1.50 -2.23
N VAL A 27 -0.88 0.46 -1.51
CA VAL A 27 0.39 0.41 -0.77
C VAL A 27 1.36 -0.51 -1.51
N HIS A 28 2.54 0.02 -1.80
CA HIS A 28 3.63 -0.64 -2.51
C HIS A 28 4.86 -0.81 -1.62
N CYS A 29 5.63 -1.87 -1.90
CA CYS A 29 6.97 -2.05 -1.36
C CYS A 29 7.93 -1.03 -1.99
N PRO A 30 8.75 -0.31 -1.22
CA PRO A 30 9.67 0.70 -1.77
C PRO A 30 10.74 0.10 -2.68
N ASP A 31 11.21 -1.12 -2.40
CA ASP A 31 12.33 -1.73 -3.14
C ASP A 31 11.91 -2.38 -4.46
N CYS A 32 10.83 -3.17 -4.43
CA CYS A 32 10.40 -3.96 -5.59
C CYS A 32 9.10 -3.48 -6.23
N ASN A 33 8.51 -2.40 -5.69
CA ASN A 33 7.24 -1.80 -6.12
C ASN A 33 6.03 -2.76 -6.15
N CYS A 34 6.16 -3.95 -5.55
CA CYS A 34 5.08 -4.92 -5.46
C CYS A 34 3.97 -4.41 -4.54
N VAL A 35 2.72 -4.74 -4.88
CA VAL A 35 1.54 -4.33 -4.10
C VAL A 35 1.50 -5.11 -2.80
N LEU A 36 1.66 -4.39 -1.69
CA LEU A 36 1.53 -4.95 -0.32
C LEU A 36 0.07 -4.96 0.14
N GLY A 37 -0.73 -4.00 -0.30
CA GLY A 37 -2.13 -3.88 0.11
C GLY A 37 -2.90 -2.81 -0.63
N ARG A 38 -4.23 -2.85 -0.52
CA ARG A 38 -5.14 -1.86 -1.09
C ARG A 38 -6.21 -1.53 -0.06
N TYR A 39 -6.40 -0.25 0.18
CA TYR A 39 -7.47 0.28 1.03
C TYR A 39 -8.43 1.05 0.13
N ARG A 40 -9.71 0.74 0.19
CA ARG A 40 -10.71 1.63 -0.43
C ARG A 40 -10.91 2.81 0.49
N ASP A 41 -11.02 3.99 -0.11
CA ASP A 41 -11.34 5.17 0.68
C ASP A 41 -12.82 5.07 1.12
N PRO A 42 -13.10 5.05 2.44
CA PRO A 42 -14.46 4.89 2.93
C PRO A 42 -15.33 6.14 2.71
N SER A 43 -14.74 7.32 2.45
CA SER A 43 -15.49 8.55 2.16
C SER A 43 -16.18 8.52 0.79
N LEU A 44 -15.71 7.64 -0.11
CA LEU A 44 -16.32 7.43 -1.43
C LEU A 44 -17.59 6.55 -1.41
N ARG A 45 -17.94 5.95 -0.27
CA ARG A 45 -19.18 5.15 -0.13
C ARG A 45 -20.45 5.99 -0.02
N SER A 46 -20.34 7.32 0.03
CA SER A 46 -21.47 8.23 0.29
C SER A 46 -22.00 8.97 -0.95
N ARG A 47 -21.99 8.35 -2.14
CA ARG A 47 -22.71 8.88 -3.31
C ARG A 47 -23.69 7.86 -3.88
#